data_AF-W4K4Y1-F1
#
_entry.id   AF-W4K4Y1-F1
#
_cell.length_a   1.000
_cell.length_b   1.000
_cell.length_c   1.000
_cell.angle_alpha   90.00
_cell.angle_beta   90.00
_cell.angle_gamma   90.00
#
_symmetry.space_group_name_H-M   'P 1'
#
loop_
_entity.id
_entity.type
_entity.pdbx_description
1 polymer ?
#
loop_
_entity_poly.entity_id
_entity_poly.type
_entity_poly.pdbx_seq_one_letter_code
_entity_poly.pdbx_strand_id
1 'polypeptide(L)' 'KNYEGDQYIELAKKRRVTVRSFKGTTYVDIREFYGDAGDEKPGKKGISLSVEQWQTLVQSASIVDAMVKRAK' A
#
# COMPACT_ATOMS: atom_id res chain seq x y z
N LYS A 1 6.74 -11.81 4.18
CA LYS A 1 5.69 -12.21 3.21
C LYS A 1 4.38 -12.34 3.99
N ASN A 2 3.22 -12.01 3.40
CA ASN A 2 1.91 -12.21 4.03
C ASN A 2 1.48 -13.69 3.91
N TYR A 3 0.28 -14.02 4.41
CA TYR A 3 -0.28 -15.38 4.31
C TYR A 3 -0.52 -15.85 2.87
N GLU A 4 -0.59 -14.92 1.90
CA GLU A 4 -0.72 -15.20 0.46
C GLU A 4 0.63 -15.37 -0.24
N GLY A 5 1.75 -15.22 0.49
CA GLY A 5 3.11 -15.30 -0.04
C GLY A 5 3.64 -14.00 -0.65
N ASP A 6 2.86 -12.92 -0.66
CA ASP A 6 3.24 -11.62 -1.20
C ASP A 6 4.22 -10.89 -0.28
N GLN A 7 5.11 -10.10 -0.88
CA GLN A 7 5.98 -9.18 -0.14
C GLN A 7 5.18 -7.94 0.27
N TYR A 8 5.35 -7.53 1.52
CA TYR A 8 4.74 -6.31 2.03
C TYR A 8 5.73 -5.52 2.90
N ILE A 9 5.48 -4.22 2.99
CA ILE A 9 6.15 -3.28 3.89
C ILE A 9 5.09 -2.74 4.85
N GLU A 10 5.39 -2.75 6.14
CA GLU A 10 4.53 -2.16 7.15
C GLU A 10 4.70 -0.64 7.20
N LEU A 11 3.61 0.11 7.05
CA LEU A 11 3.56 1.57 7.21
C LEU A 11 3.17 1.98 8.64
N ALA A 12 2.35 1.17 9.29
CA ALA A 12 1.93 1.28 10.69
C ALA A 12 1.36 -0.07 11.15
N LYS A 13 1.09 -0.24 12.46
CA LYS A 13 0.64 -1.49 13.11
C LYS A 13 -0.42 -2.31 12.35
N LYS A 14 -1.29 -1.66 11.57
CA LYS A 14 -2.30 -2.32 10.72
C LYS A 14 -2.41 -1.70 9.33
N ARG A 15 -1.36 -1.07 8.81
CA ARG A 15 -1.34 -0.49 7.46
C ARG A 15 -0.10 -0.97 6.73
N ARG A 16 -0.28 -1.53 5.54
CA ARG A 16 0.83 -2.08 4.75
C ARG A 16 0.74 -1.68 3.28
N VAL A 17 1.90 -1.66 2.64
CA VAL A 17 2.05 -1.68 1.18
C VAL A 17 2.36 -3.10 0.76
N THR A 18 1.60 -3.68 -0.16
CA THR A 18 1.80 -5.04 -0.67
C THR A 18 1.91 -5.01 -2.18
N VAL A 19 2.93 -5.65 -2.77
CA VAL A 19 2.95 -5.91 -4.21
C VAL A 19 2.25 -7.23 -4.43
N ARG A 20 1.08 -7.20 -5.09
CA ARG A 20 0.23 -8.38 -5.31
C ARG A 20 -0.13 -8.56 -6.77
N SER A 21 -0.38 -9.80 -7.16
CA SER A 21 -0.89 -10.16 -8.49
C SER A 21 -2.35 -10.58 -8.40
N PHE A 22 -3.23 -9.92 -9.15
CA PHE A 22 -4.64 -10.27 -9.23
C PHE A 22 -5.06 -10.46 -10.69
N LYS A 23 -5.53 -11.67 -11.02
CA LYS A 23 -5.94 -12.05 -12.39
C LYS A 23 -4.89 -11.73 -13.46
N GLY A 24 -3.61 -11.96 -13.15
CA GLY A 24 -2.49 -11.70 -14.06
C GLY A 24 -1.98 -10.26 -14.08
N THR A 25 -2.64 -9.33 -13.38
CA THR A 25 -2.21 -7.93 -13.30
C THR A 25 -1.53 -7.64 -11.96
N THR A 26 -0.40 -6.96 -12.00
CA THR A 26 0.35 -6.53 -10.81
C THR A 26 -0.21 -5.21 -10.28
N TYR A 27 -0.38 -5.12 -8.97
CA TYR A 27 -0.83 -3.93 -8.27
C TYR A 27 0.04 -3.64 -7.05
N VAL A 28 0.14 -2.36 -6.69
CA VAL A 28 0.66 -1.91 -5.40
C VAL A 28 -0.52 -1.56 -4.51
N ASP A 29 -0.84 -2.43 -3.55
CA ASP A 29 -1.97 -2.25 -2.62
C ASP A 29 -1.51 -1.58 -1.32
N ILE A 30 -2.08 -0.43 -1.01
CA ILE A 30 -1.85 0.32 0.23
C ILE A 30 -3.14 0.25 1.05
N ARG A 31 -3.14 -0.52 2.15
CA ARG A 31 -4.39 -0.89 2.82
C ARG A 31 -4.27 -1.04 4.32
N GLU A 32 -5.33 -0.63 5.02
CA GLU A 32 -5.57 -0.89 6.43
C GLU A 32 -6.15 -2.30 6.63
N PHE A 33 -5.58 -3.04 7.57
CA PHE A 33 -5.99 -4.38 7.97
C PHE A 33 -6.72 -4.33 9.32
N TYR A 34 -7.55 -5.33 9.58
CA TYR A 34 -8.23 -5.50 10.86
C TYR A 34 -8.19 -6.96 11.29
N GLY A 35 -8.54 -7.23 12.54
CA GLY A 35 -8.39 -8.56 13.15
C GLY A 35 -7.18 -8.66 14.07
N ASP A 36 -6.95 -9.87 14.56
CA ASP A 36 -5.89 -10.22 15.50
C ASP A 36 -4.63 -10.69 14.78
N ALA A 37 -3.50 -10.69 15.50
CA ALA A 37 -2.23 -11.14 14.96
C ALA A 37 -2.35 -12.60 14.50
N GLY A 38 -2.17 -12.83 13.19
CA GLY A 38 -2.30 -14.15 12.57
C GLY A 38 -3.61 -14.39 11.80
N ASP A 39 -4.66 -13.59 11.99
CA ASP A 39 -5.90 -13.61 11.19
C ASP A 39 -6.27 -12.21 10.66
N GLU A 40 -5.26 -11.46 10.26
CA GLU A 40 -5.44 -10.11 9.74
C GLU A 40 -6.10 -10.14 8.36
N LYS A 41 -7.20 -9.40 8.22
CA LYS A 41 -7.99 -9.31 6.98
C LYS A 41 -7.91 -7.92 6.38
N PRO A 42 -7.89 -7.80 5.03
CA PRO A 42 -7.88 -6.51 4.37
C PRO A 42 -9.18 -5.74 4.67
N GLY A 43 -9.03 -4.51 5.14
CA GLY A 43 -10.15 -3.62 5.42
C GLY A 43 -10.63 -2.84 4.19
N LYS A 44 -11.73 -2.11 4.36
CA LYS A 44 -12.30 -1.22 3.32
C LYS A 44 -11.42 0.00 3.03
N LYS A 45 -10.63 0.46 4.00
CA LYS A 45 -9.75 1.63 3.84
C LYS A 45 -8.46 1.22 3.15
N GLY A 46 -8.29 1.64 1.91
CA GLY A 46 -7.10 1.40 1.12
C GLY A 46 -7.34 1.56 -0.36
N ILE A 47 -6.27 1.54 -1.14
CA ILE A 47 -6.30 1.66 -2.60
C ILE A 47 -5.33 0.65 -3.22
N SER A 48 -5.74 0.04 -4.32
CA SER A 48 -4.86 -0.75 -5.17
C SER A 48 -4.47 0.09 -6.37
N LEU A 49 -3.20 0.47 -6.45
CA LEU A 49 -2.68 1.27 -7.55
C LEU A 49 -2.22 0.34 -8.67
N SER A 50 -2.52 0.69 -9.91
CA SER A 50 -1.84 0.10 -11.06
C SER A 50 -0.35 0.46 -11.03
N VAL A 51 0.47 -0.26 -11.80
CA VAL A 51 1.90 0.03 -11.94
C VAL A 51 2.14 1.47 -12.42
N GLU A 52 1.34 1.95 -13.37
CA GLU A 52 1.43 3.32 -13.91
C GLU A 52 1.09 4.39 -12.85
N GLN A 53 0.04 4.15 -12.05
CA GLN A 53 -0.33 5.05 -10.94
C GLN A 53 0.77 5.09 -9.88
N TRP A 54 1.37 3.93 -9.57
CA TRP A 54 2.49 3.85 -8.66
C TRP A 54 3.72 4.62 -9.17
N GLN A 55 4.08 4.47 -10.44
CA GLN A 55 5.18 5.22 -11.06
C GLN A 55 4.95 6.73 -10.99
N THR A 56 3.74 7.18 -11.26
CA THR A 56 3.35 8.60 -11.16
C THR A 56 3.51 9.12 -9.73
N LEU A 57 3.08 8.34 -8.74
CA LEU A 57 3.24 8.68 -7.32
C LEU A 57 4.72 8.81 -6.94
N VAL A 58 5.56 7.86 -7.35
CA VAL A 58 7.01 7.87 -7.06
C VAL A 58 7.70 9.07 -7.70
N GLN A 59 7.39 9.37 -8.97
CA GLN A 59 7.94 10.55 -9.65
C GLN A 59 7.50 11.87 -8.99
N SER A 60 6.31 11.89 -8.39
CA SER A 60 5.74 13.06 -7.72
C SER A 60 6.18 13.19 -6.26
N ALA A 61 6.95 12.23 -5.71
CA ALA A 61 7.23 12.14 -4.27
C ALA A 61 7.86 13.42 -3.70
N SER A 62 8.82 14.03 -4.40
CA SER A 62 9.47 15.28 -3.96
C SER A 62 8.51 16.48 -3.90
N ILE A 63 7.55 16.52 -4.82
CA ILE A 63 6.50 17.55 -4.84
C ILE A 63 5.57 17.34 -3.65
N VAL A 64 5.13 16.09 -3.40
CA VAL A 64 4.30 15.74 -2.24
C VAL A 64 5.01 16.10 -0.93
N ASP A 65 6.31 15.81 -0.81
CA ASP A 65 7.10 16.17 0.37
C ASP A 65 7.11 17.68 0.62
N ALA A 66 7.27 18.49 -0.43
CA ALA A 66 7.20 19.94 -0.32
C ALA A 66 5.81 20.42 0.10
N MET A 67 4.74 19.77 -0.37
CA MET A 67 3.35 20.08 0.04
C MET A 67 3.13 19.74 1.52
N VAL A 68 3.58 18.56 1.98
CA VAL A 68 3.46 18.13 3.38
C VAL A 68 4.21 19.07 4.31
N LYS A 69 5.42 19.51 3.94
CA LYS A 69 6.22 20.47 4.72
C LYS A 69 5.55 21.83 4.89
N ARG A 70 4.72 22.26 3.92
CA ARG A 70 3.99 23.53 3.99
C ARG A 70 2.69 23.43 4.78
N ALA A 71 2.09 22.24 4.83
CA ALA A 71 0.84 22.00 5.54
C ALA A 71 1.04 21.73 7.05
N LYS A 72 2.27 21.40 7.45
CA LYS A 72 2.72 21.34 8.84
C LYS A 72 3.24 22.70 9.28
#